data_AF-A0A2E4DY09-F1
#
_entry.id   AF-A0A2E4DY09-F1
#
_cell.length_a   1.000
_cell.length_b   1.000
_cell.length_c   1.000
_cell.angle_alpha   90.00
_cell.angle_beta   90.00
_cell.angle_gamma   90.00
#
_symmetry.space_group_name_H-M   'P 1'
#
loop_
_entity.id
_entity.type
_entity.pdbx_description
1 polymer ?
#
loop_
_entity_poly.entity_id
_entity_poly.type
_entity_poly.pdbx_seq_one_letter_code
_entity_poly.pdbx_strand_id
1 'polypeptide(L)' 'MIENRVLPWVQDNESASVWNNWQVSLRDFVILNPDGEYYYKINLTEFNLSIDANYENIKQLLLDARSD' A
#
# COMPACT_ATOMS: atom_id res chain seq x y z
N MET A 1 11.49 -12.43 3.08
CA MET A 1 10.96 -13.19 4.23
C MET A 1 11.92 -13.03 5.39
N ILE A 2 11.54 -12.28 6.42
CA ILE A 2 12.27 -12.24 7.70
C ILE A 2 11.34 -12.92 8.71
N GLU A 3 11.83 -13.96 9.39
CA GLU A 3 11.11 -14.63 10.50
C GLU A 3 9.69 -15.14 10.16
N ASN A 4 9.50 -15.83 9.03
CA ASN A 4 8.17 -16.31 8.57
C ASN A 4 7.11 -15.21 8.34
N ARG A 5 7.48 -13.92 8.41
CA ARG A 5 6.58 -12.83 7.99
C ARG A 5 6.66 -12.68 6.48
N VAL A 6 5.49 -12.75 5.84
CA VAL A 6 5.32 -12.60 4.39
C VAL A 6 5.70 -11.19 3.93
N LEU A 7 5.43 -10.18 4.76
CA LEU A 7 5.72 -8.78 4.47
C LEU A 7 6.80 -8.22 5.41
N PRO A 8 7.83 -7.54 4.90
CA PRO A 8 8.83 -6.89 5.73
C PRO A 8 8.19 -5.74 6.50
N TRP A 9 8.57 -5.58 7.76
CA TRP A 9 8.31 -4.34 8.50
C TRP A 9 9.53 -3.45 8.36
N VAL A 10 9.30 -2.24 7.89
CA VAL A 10 10.33 -1.24 7.68
C VAL A 10 10.09 -0.08 8.63
N GLN A 11 11.18 0.60 9.01
CA GLN A 11 11.14 1.82 9.80
C GLN A 11 11.68 2.96 8.93
N ASP A 12 10.90 4.03 8.80
CA ASP A 12 11.36 5.24 8.11
C ASP A 12 12.47 5.93 8.92
N ASN A 13 13.35 6.65 8.24
CA ASN A 13 14.45 7.39 8.85
C ASN A 13 14.65 8.74 8.15
N GLU A 14 15.38 9.65 8.78
CA GLU A 14 15.55 11.02 8.27
C GLU A 14 16.17 11.10 6.87
N SER A 15 17.06 10.16 6.54
CA SER A 15 17.73 10.12 5.23
C SER A 15 16.77 9.69 4.13
N ALA A 16 15.96 8.65 4.37
CA ALA A 16 15.00 8.13 3.40
C ALA A 16 13.75 9.01 3.30
N SER A 17 13.30 9.58 4.42
CA SER A 17 12.13 10.47 4.55
C SER A 17 10.91 9.99 3.76
N VAL A 18 10.66 8.68 3.78
CA VAL A 18 9.69 8.01 2.89
C VAL A 18 8.29 8.63 3.09
N TRP A 19 7.90 8.89 4.33
CA TRP A 19 6.59 9.47 4.62
C TRP A 19 6.40 10.84 3.98
N ASN A 20 7.42 11.69 4.02
CA ASN A 20 7.37 13.03 3.42
C ASN A 20 7.43 12.94 1.90
N ASN A 21 8.33 12.13 1.36
CA ASN A 21 8.52 11.96 -0.09
C ASN A 21 7.27 11.44 -0.78
N TRP A 22 6.53 10.55 -0.12
CA TRP A 22 5.29 9.96 -0.64
C TRP A 22 4.03 10.69 -0.17
N GLN A 23 4.17 11.79 0.59
CA GLN A 23 3.07 12.58 1.15
C GLN A 23 2.03 11.68 1.84
N VAL A 24 2.52 10.77 2.67
CA VAL A 24 1.73 9.73 3.35
C VAL A 24 0.94 10.36 4.48
N SER A 25 -0.36 10.11 4.48
CA SER A 25 -1.21 10.28 5.66
C SER A 25 -1.29 8.98 6.45
N LEU A 26 -1.62 9.08 7.73
CA LEU A 26 -1.78 7.92 8.59
C LEU A 26 -2.78 6.94 7.95
N ARG A 27 -2.36 5.67 7.80
CA ARG A 27 -3.11 4.56 7.17
C ARG A 27 -3.31 4.66 5.66
N ASP A 28 -2.50 5.43 4.95
CA ASP A 28 -2.42 5.28 3.49
C ASP A 28 -1.83 3.91 3.11
N PHE A 29 -2.47 3.26 2.15
CA PHE A 29 -2.03 2.05 1.48
C PHE A 29 -1.70 2.41 0.03
N VAL A 30 -0.41 2.36 -0.31
CA VAL A 30 0.11 2.70 -1.63
C VAL A 30 0.33 1.43 -2.43
N ILE A 31 -0.16 1.42 -3.67
CA ILE A 31 -0.05 0.33 -4.63
C ILE A 31 0.86 0.78 -5.76
N LEU A 32 1.81 -0.07 -6.12
CA LEU A 32 2.71 0.12 -7.26
C LEU A 32 2.44 -0.94 -8.33
N ASN A 33 2.74 -0.62 -9.58
CA ASN A 33 2.74 -1.60 -10.67
C ASN A 33 4.04 -2.46 -10.64
N PRO A 34 4.18 -3.49 -11.50
CA PRO A 34 5.35 -4.36 -11.54
C PRO A 34 6.67 -3.64 -11.84
N ASP A 35 6.63 -2.51 -12.55
CA ASP A 35 7.80 -1.68 -12.85
C ASP A 35 8.21 -0.78 -11.65
N GLY A 36 7.44 -0.81 -10.56
CA GLY A 36 7.68 -0.03 -9.35
C GLY A 36 7.16 1.40 -9.42
N GLU A 37 6.32 1.70 -10.41
CA GLU A 37 5.71 3.01 -10.58
C GLU A 37 4.45 3.14 -9.73
N TYR A 38 4.13 4.37 -9.32
CA TYR A 38 2.93 4.66 -8.55
C TYR A 38 1.68 4.30 -9.35
N TYR A 39 0.82 3.45 -8.79
CA TYR A 39 -0.46 3.08 -9.38
C TYR A 39 -1.64 3.73 -8.65
N TYR A 40 -1.74 3.54 -7.33
CA TYR A 40 -2.88 4.05 -6.56
C TYR A 40 -2.57 4.24 -5.07
N LYS A 41 -3.37 5.07 -4.39
CA LYS A 41 -3.28 5.30 -2.94
C LYS A 41 -4.67 5.32 -2.30
N ILE A 42 -4.83 4.61 -1.20
CA ILE A 42 -6.11 4.45 -0.49
C ILE A 42 -5.90 4.72 0.99
N ASN A 43 -6.75 5.54 1.62
CA ASN A 43 -6.71 5.67 3.08
C ASN A 43 -7.60 4.61 3.74
N LEU A 44 -7.02 3.72 4.54
CA LEU A 44 -7.75 2.61 5.18
C LEU A 44 -8.61 3.04 6.38
N THR A 45 -8.59 4.32 6.77
CA THR A 45 -9.57 4.87 7.73
C THR A 45 -10.93 5.00 7.05
N GLU A 46 -10.95 5.51 5.83
CA GLU A 46 -12.15 5.69 5.02
C GLU A 46 -12.55 4.37 4.35
N PHE A 47 -11.57 3.61 3.89
CA PHE A 47 -11.76 2.35 3.17
C PHE A 47 -11.54 1.15 4.10
N ASN A 48 -12.49 0.93 5.01
CA ASN A 48 -12.42 -0.13 6.01
C ASN A 48 -12.52 -1.53 5.37
N LEU A 49 -11.48 -2.34 5.57
CA LEU A 49 -11.37 -3.71 5.06
C LEU A 49 -12.33 -4.73 5.72
N SER A 50 -12.93 -4.40 6.85
CA SER A 50 -13.99 -5.23 7.46
C SER A 50 -15.32 -5.16 6.69
N ILE A 51 -15.41 -4.29 5.68
CA ILE A 51 -16.54 -4.23 4.75
C ILE A 51 -16.15 -5.03 3.51
N ASP A 52 -16.87 -6.12 3.22
CA ASP A 52 -16.54 -7.06 2.13
C ASP A 52 -16.37 -6.36 0.76
N ALA A 53 -17.22 -5.36 0.48
CA ALA A 53 -17.12 -4.58 -0.76
C ALA A 53 -15.78 -3.83 -0.86
N ASN A 54 -15.31 -3.25 0.24
CA ASN A 54 -14.01 -2.57 0.26
C ASN A 54 -12.87 -3.57 0.10
N TYR A 55 -12.96 -4.73 0.76
CA TYR A 55 -11.97 -5.79 0.61
C TYR A 55 -11.84 -6.25 -0.86
N GLU A 56 -12.95 -6.58 -1.51
CA GLU A 56 -12.93 -7.01 -2.92
C GLU A 56 -12.46 -5.89 -3.85
N ASN A 57 -12.80 -4.62 -3.56
CA ASN A 57 -12.31 -3.48 -4.34
C ASN A 57 -10.78 -3.31 -4.24
N ILE A 58 -10.18 -3.38 -3.04
CA ILE A 58 -8.70 -3.29 -2.91
C ILE A 58 -8.04 -4.48 -3.61
N LYS A 59 -8.59 -5.68 -3.46
CA LYS A 59 -8.09 -6.88 -4.13
C LYS A 59 -8.10 -6.73 -5.64
N GLN A 60 -9.18 -6.18 -6.21
CA GLN A 60 -9.25 -5.91 -7.65
C GLN A 60 -8.21 -4.88 -8.07
N LEU A 61 -8.02 -3.79 -7.31
CA LEU A 61 -6.97 -2.79 -7.58
C LEU A 61 -5.57 -3.41 -7.61
N LEU A 62 -5.26 -4.37 -6.73
CA LEU A 62 -3.99 -5.10 -6.75
C LEU A 62 -3.83 -5.99 -7.99
N LEU A 63 -4.92 -6.61 -8.48
CA LEU A 63 -4.91 -7.43 -9.69
C LEU A 63 -4.76 -6.59 -10.96
N ASP A 64 -5.42 -5.43 -10.98
CA ASP A 64 -5.35 -4.47 -12.08
C ASP A 64 -3.94 -3.85 -12.15
N ALA A 65 -3.38 -3.41 -11.02
CA ALA A 65 -2.03 -2.87 -10.95
C ALA A 65 -0.96 -3.84 -11.48
N ARG A 66 -1.16 -5.16 -11.29
CA ARG A 66 -0.25 -6.20 -11.81
C ARG A 66 -0.30 -6.33 -13.34
N SER A 67 -1.37 -5.87 -13.97
CA SER A 67 -1.64 -6.06 -15.40
C SER A 67 -1.41 -4.79 -16.23
N ASP A 68 -1.05 -3.69 -15.57
CA ASP A 68 -0.63 -2.41 -16.14
C ASP A 68 0.85 -2.47 -16.56
#